data_AF-A0A7Y5WR71-F1
#
_entry.id   AF-A0A7Y5WR71-F1
#
_cell.length_a   1.000
_cell.length_b   1.000
_cell.length_c   1.000
_cell.angle_alpha   90.00
_cell.angle_beta   90.00
_cell.angle_gamma   90.00
#
_symmetry.space_group_name_H-M   'P 1'
#
loop_
_entity.id
_entity.type
_entity.pdbx_description
1 polymer ?
#
loop_
_entity_poly.entity_id
_entity_poly.type
_entity_poly.pdbx_seq_one_letter_code
_entity_poly.pdbx_strand_id
1 'polypeptide(L)'
;MKVGRAFVAGIVGGVAMSGVMWIGRTFLGMDVNLSMMLGTMVVQPPGAVAWIVGFLMHLMISGLIALLYAWGFEHVTHRGGWLVGVGFSLIHSIGTGLFMGMVPAIHPMIRAGQMPAPGLFMANKGAMYVVALFMLHAIYGAVVGAMYGPVREAV
;
A
#
# COMPACT_ATOMS: atom_id res chain seq x y z
N MET A 1 -15.54 -15.48 6.82
CA MET A 1 -14.35 -14.78 6.29
C MET A 1 -13.35 -15.73 5.65
N LYS A 2 -13.00 -15.50 4.38
CA LYS A 2 -12.07 -16.32 3.58
C LYS A 2 -10.62 -15.87 3.82
N VAL A 3 -10.06 -16.18 5.00
CA VAL A 3 -8.77 -15.61 5.48
C VAL A 3 -7.62 -15.78 4.49
N GLY A 4 -7.35 -17.02 4.04
CA GLY A 4 -6.24 -17.28 3.10
C GLY A 4 -6.41 -16.54 1.76
N ARG A 5 -7.66 -16.49 1.25
CA ARG A 5 -7.99 -15.76 0.02
C ARG A 5 -7.77 -14.26 0.17
N ALA A 6 -8.18 -13.69 1.30
CA ALA A 6 -7.97 -12.27 1.59
C ALA A 6 -6.48 -11.92 1.67
N PHE A 7 -5.69 -12.71 2.39
CA PHE A 7 -4.26 -12.48 2.54
C PHE A 7 -3.54 -12.54 1.18
N VAL A 8 -3.81 -13.57 0.38
CA VAL A 8 -3.25 -13.71 -0.98
C VAL A 8 -3.70 -12.56 -1.88
N ALA A 9 -4.98 -12.15 -1.81
CA ALA A 9 -5.47 -11.00 -2.55
C ALA A 9 -4.73 -9.70 -2.18
N GLY A 10 -4.42 -9.51 -0.90
CA GLY A 10 -3.58 -8.41 -0.42
C GLY A 10 -2.17 -8.45 -0.99
N ILE A 11 -1.52 -9.61 -0.99
CA ILE A 11 -0.19 -9.77 -1.61
C ILE A 11 -0.25 -9.41 -3.10
N VAL A 12 -1.22 -9.94 -3.84
CA VAL A 12 -1.36 -9.66 -5.28
C VAL A 12 -1.63 -8.17 -5.53
N GLY A 13 -2.47 -7.54 -4.70
CA GLY A 13 -2.67 -6.09 -4.74
C GLY A 13 -1.38 -5.31 -4.48
N GLY A 14 -0.59 -5.72 -3.48
CA GLY A 14 0.70 -5.11 -3.16
C GLY A 14 1.74 -5.26 -4.28
N VAL A 15 1.76 -6.40 -4.97
CA VAL A 15 2.56 -6.62 -6.18
C VAL A 15 2.09 -5.68 -7.30
N ALA A 16 0.78 -5.58 -7.54
CA ALA A 16 0.22 -4.70 -8.56
C ALA A 16 0.60 -3.22 -8.31
N MET A 17 0.46 -2.74 -7.08
CA MET A 17 0.91 -1.39 -6.69
C MET A 17 2.41 -1.20 -6.95
N SER A 18 3.23 -2.18 -6.55
CA SER A 18 4.68 -2.10 -6.73
C SER A 18 5.07 -2.03 -8.21
N GLY A 19 4.36 -2.77 -9.07
CA GLY A 19 4.52 -2.70 -10.52
C GLY A 19 4.16 -1.32 -11.08
N VAL A 20 3.03 -0.74 -10.67
CA VAL A 20 2.61 0.60 -11.12
C VAL A 20 3.57 1.70 -10.61
N MET A 21 4.06 1.59 -9.37
CA MET A 21 5.11 2.49 -8.86
C MET A 21 6.40 2.37 -9.67
N TRP A 22 6.81 1.16 -10.02
CA TRP A 22 7.98 0.94 -10.89
C TRP A 22 7.79 1.58 -12.26
N ILE A 23 6.60 1.48 -12.87
CA ILE A 23 6.26 2.18 -14.12
C ILE A 23 6.37 3.70 -13.93
N GLY A 24 5.77 4.26 -12.88
CA GLY A 24 5.82 5.70 -12.61
C GLY A 24 7.26 6.20 -12.41
N ARG A 25 8.11 5.41 -11.76
CA ARG A 25 9.52 5.74 -11.58
C ARG A 25 10.31 5.68 -12.87
N THR A 26 10.11 4.63 -13.67
CA THR A 26 10.87 4.41 -14.90
C THR A 26 10.45 5.35 -16.03
N PHE A 27 9.16 5.64 -16.17
CA PHE A 27 8.62 6.34 -17.34
C PHE A 27 8.12 7.76 -17.06
N LEU A 28 7.77 8.09 -15.81
CA LEU A 28 7.20 9.40 -15.44
C LEU A 28 8.16 10.24 -14.58
N GLY A 29 9.40 9.76 -14.35
CA GLY A 29 10.41 10.48 -13.58
C GLY A 29 10.10 10.61 -12.08
N MET A 30 9.13 9.84 -11.57
CA MET A 30 8.77 9.88 -10.14
C MET A 30 9.83 9.16 -9.31
N ASP A 31 10.46 9.84 -8.35
CA ASP A 31 11.46 9.25 -7.45
C ASP A 31 10.86 8.36 -6.33
N VAL A 32 9.64 7.83 -6.51
CA VAL A 32 8.96 7.03 -5.50
C VAL A 32 9.58 5.63 -5.40
N ASN A 33 10.10 5.29 -4.22
CA ASN A 33 10.66 3.97 -3.95
C ASN A 33 10.29 3.50 -2.53
N LEU A 34 9.01 3.11 -2.37
CA LEU A 34 8.47 2.64 -1.10
C LEU A 34 9.26 1.47 -0.54
N SER A 35 9.68 0.52 -1.39
CA SER A 35 10.48 -0.63 -0.98
C SER A 35 11.82 -0.21 -0.39
N MET A 36 12.51 0.78 -0.95
CA MET A 36 13.74 1.28 -0.34
C MET A 36 13.47 2.03 0.97
N MET A 37 12.41 2.83 1.03
CA MET A 37 12.04 3.55 2.25
C MET A 37 11.70 2.58 3.40
N LEU A 38 10.83 1.59 3.18
CA LEU A 38 10.51 0.58 4.19
C LEU A 38 11.73 -0.26 4.55
N GLY A 39 12.54 -0.64 3.56
CA GLY A 39 13.74 -1.43 3.74
C GLY A 39 14.77 -0.77 4.64
N THR A 40 15.00 0.53 4.43
CA THR A 40 15.98 1.32 5.18
C THR A 40 15.53 1.73 6.58
N MET A 41 14.30 1.37 6.97
CA MET A 41 13.90 1.36 8.37
C MET A 41 14.59 0.25 9.18
N VAL A 42 15.02 -0.84 8.51
CA VAL A 42 15.55 -2.04 9.17
C VAL A 42 16.99 -2.35 8.72
N VAL A 43 17.28 -2.19 7.42
CA VAL A 43 18.56 -2.56 6.82
C VAL A 43 19.27 -1.32 6.27
N GLN A 44 20.49 -1.08 6.72
CA GLN A 44 21.35 0.00 6.22
C GLN A 44 22.75 -0.52 5.88
N PRO A 45 23.45 0.08 4.90
CA PRO A 45 23.04 1.22 4.06
C PRO A 45 22.03 0.86 2.97
N PRO A 46 21.46 1.84 2.23
CA PRO A 46 20.60 1.57 1.07
C PRO A 46 21.28 0.63 0.06
N GLY A 47 20.53 -0.33 -0.46
CA GLY A 47 21.07 -1.31 -1.40
C GLY A 47 20.04 -2.37 -1.76
N ALA A 48 20.48 -3.40 -2.49
CA ALA A 48 19.60 -4.47 -2.96
C ALA A 48 18.89 -5.20 -1.81
N VAL A 49 19.61 -5.50 -0.73
CA VAL A 49 19.05 -6.19 0.44
C VAL A 49 17.96 -5.33 1.11
N ALA A 50 18.23 -4.05 1.34
CA ALA A 50 17.23 -3.13 1.89
C ALA A 50 15.98 -3.09 1.01
N TRP A 51 16.15 -2.96 -0.32
CA TRP A 51 15.03 -2.97 -1.25
C TRP A 51 14.19 -4.26 -1.17
N ILE A 52 14.84 -5.44 -1.14
CA ILE A 52 14.15 -6.73 -1.03
C ILE A 52 13.38 -6.81 0.29
N VAL A 53 14.02 -6.46 1.40
CA VAL A 53 13.39 -6.46 2.72
C VAL A 53 12.17 -5.54 2.74
N GLY A 54 12.29 -4.32 2.26
CA GLY A 54 11.16 -3.39 2.24
C GLY A 54 10.06 -3.79 1.25
N PHE A 55 10.39 -4.43 0.12
CA PHE A 55 9.39 -5.02 -0.76
C PHE A 55 8.63 -6.15 -0.07
N LEU A 56 9.32 -7.07 0.61
CA LEU A 56 8.67 -8.14 1.38
C LEU A 56 7.82 -7.59 2.54
N MET A 57 8.31 -6.57 3.24
CA MET A 57 7.52 -5.84 4.25
C MET A 57 6.26 -5.25 3.64
N HIS A 58 6.36 -4.60 2.48
CA HIS A 58 5.19 -4.06 1.77
C HIS A 58 4.18 -5.15 1.44
N LEU A 59 4.62 -6.31 0.93
CA LEU A 59 3.72 -7.43 0.63
C LEU A 59 3.06 -8.01 1.88
N MET A 60 3.81 -8.17 2.96
CA MET A 60 3.29 -8.65 4.24
C MET A 60 2.23 -7.69 4.80
N ILE A 61 2.55 -6.39 4.86
CA ILE A 61 1.61 -5.34 5.29
C ILE A 61 0.37 -5.33 4.39
N SER A 62 0.56 -5.46 3.07
CA SER A 62 -0.54 -5.54 2.11
C SER A 62 -1.45 -6.74 2.36
N GLY A 63 -0.89 -7.90 2.70
CA GLY A 63 -1.66 -9.09 3.10
C GLY A 63 -2.45 -8.86 4.39
N LEU A 64 -1.83 -8.27 5.42
CA LEU A 64 -2.47 -7.97 6.70
C LEU A 64 -3.61 -6.95 6.56
N ILE A 65 -3.42 -5.90 5.76
CA ILE A 65 -4.45 -4.90 5.48
C ILE A 65 -5.65 -5.52 4.76
N ALA A 66 -5.42 -6.48 3.85
CA ALA A 66 -6.51 -7.16 3.17
C ALA A 66 -7.37 -8.01 4.13
N LEU A 67 -6.84 -8.43 5.28
CA LEU A 67 -7.65 -9.07 6.33
C LEU A 67 -8.64 -8.08 6.95
N LEU A 68 -8.25 -6.82 7.12
CA LEU A 68 -9.15 -5.75 7.58
C LEU A 68 -10.24 -5.46 6.54
N TYR A 69 -9.90 -5.50 5.25
CA TYR A 69 -10.87 -5.39 4.16
C TYR A 69 -11.87 -6.53 4.20
N ALA A 70 -11.39 -7.78 4.31
CA ALA A 70 -12.24 -8.96 4.39
C ALA A 70 -13.17 -8.88 5.61
N TRP A 71 -12.67 -8.41 6.76
CA TRP A 71 -13.50 -8.19 7.93
C TRP A 71 -14.62 -7.18 7.65
N GLY A 72 -14.30 -6.06 6.99
CA GLY A 72 -15.28 -5.05 6.62
C GLY A 72 -16.28 -5.49 5.53
N PHE A 73 -15.85 -6.32 4.59
CA PHE A 73 -16.73 -6.95 3.60
C PHE A 73 -17.77 -7.85 4.29
N GLU A 74 -17.34 -8.65 5.25
CA GLU A 74 -18.20 -9.62 5.95
C GLU A 74 -19.13 -8.96 6.97
N HIS A 75 -18.63 -8.00 7.77
CA HIS A 75 -19.36 -7.49 8.95
C HIS A 75 -19.96 -6.10 8.78
N VAL A 76 -19.44 -5.28 7.85
CA VAL A 76 -19.91 -3.89 7.68
C VAL A 76 -20.80 -3.81 6.46
N THR A 77 -20.28 -4.18 5.29
CA THR A 77 -21.01 -3.99 4.02
C THR A 77 -21.82 -5.21 3.60
N HIS A 78 -21.50 -6.39 4.14
CA HIS A 78 -22.05 -7.70 3.73
C HIS A 78 -21.93 -7.94 2.21
N ARG A 79 -20.96 -7.29 1.56
CA ARG A 79 -20.74 -7.28 0.11
C ARG A 79 -19.24 -7.37 -0.17
N GLY A 80 -18.90 -8.03 -1.26
CA GLY A 80 -17.54 -8.04 -1.81
C GLY A 80 -17.55 -7.56 -3.26
N GLY A 81 -16.41 -7.62 -3.93
CA GLY A 81 -16.25 -7.13 -5.30
C GLY A 81 -15.41 -5.86 -5.37
N TRP A 82 -14.92 -5.56 -6.57
CA TRP A 82 -13.90 -4.54 -6.81
C TRP A 82 -14.35 -3.13 -6.40
N LEU A 83 -15.61 -2.75 -6.67
CA LEU A 83 -16.15 -1.43 -6.28
C LEU A 83 -16.18 -1.24 -4.76
N VAL A 84 -16.60 -2.28 -4.03
CA VAL A 84 -16.60 -2.24 -2.55
C VAL A 84 -15.16 -2.10 -2.05
N GLY A 85 -14.22 -2.85 -2.64
CA GLY A 85 -12.80 -2.74 -2.32
C GLY A 85 -12.19 -1.36 -2.61
N VAL A 86 -12.56 -0.71 -3.72
CA VAL A 86 -12.18 0.69 -3.99
C VAL A 86 -12.74 1.62 -2.91
N GLY A 87 -13.98 1.43 -2.47
CA GLY A 87 -14.56 2.21 -1.37
C GLY A 87 -13.74 2.10 -0.08
N PHE A 88 -13.38 0.87 0.33
CA PHE A 88 -12.49 0.63 1.48
C PHE A 88 -11.10 1.26 1.29
N SER A 89 -10.61 1.29 0.05
CA SER A 89 -9.31 1.89 -0.23
C SER A 89 -9.23 3.38 0.02
N LEU A 90 -10.34 4.11 -0.04
CA LEU A 90 -10.32 5.54 0.31
C LEU A 90 -9.99 5.73 1.79
N ILE A 91 -10.59 4.93 2.67
CA ILE A 91 -10.33 4.96 4.12
C ILE A 91 -8.89 4.55 4.39
N HIS A 92 -8.45 3.44 3.79
CA HIS A 92 -7.07 2.97 3.89
C HIS A 92 -6.08 4.03 3.37
N SER A 93 -6.35 4.68 2.24
CA SER A 93 -5.49 5.74 1.69
C SER A 93 -5.35 6.93 2.63
N ILE A 94 -6.43 7.31 3.32
CA ILE A 94 -6.39 8.35 4.36
C ILE A 94 -5.46 7.91 5.48
N GLY A 95 -5.64 6.68 5.99
CA GLY A 95 -4.76 6.11 7.01
C GLY A 95 -3.28 6.11 6.58
N THR A 96 -2.99 5.65 5.36
CA THR A 96 -1.64 5.65 4.80
C THR A 96 -1.08 7.06 4.64
N GLY A 97 -1.87 8.00 4.15
CA GLY A 97 -1.45 9.39 3.98
C GLY A 97 -1.12 10.09 5.30
N LEU A 98 -1.90 9.83 6.34
CA LEU A 98 -1.60 10.27 7.71
C LEU A 98 -0.34 9.60 8.25
N PHE A 99 -0.20 8.29 8.05
CA PHE A 99 0.98 7.53 8.45
C PHE A 99 2.26 8.06 7.79
N MET A 100 2.22 8.47 6.52
CA MET A 100 3.36 9.10 5.84
C MET A 100 3.85 10.37 6.56
N GLY A 101 2.96 11.15 7.18
CA GLY A 101 3.35 12.30 8.00
C GLY A 101 4.11 11.92 9.27
N MET A 102 3.92 10.70 9.77
CA MET A 102 4.61 10.18 10.96
C MET A 102 5.94 9.49 10.65
N VAL A 103 6.17 9.09 9.39
CA VAL A 103 7.40 8.40 8.96
C VAL A 103 8.69 9.10 9.41
N PRO A 104 8.85 10.44 9.33
CA PRO A 104 10.05 11.12 9.83
C PRO A 104 10.33 10.88 11.32
N ALA A 105 9.29 10.59 12.10
CA ALA A 105 9.39 10.28 13.52
C ALA A 105 9.68 8.81 13.83
N ILE A 106 9.91 7.95 12.83
CA ILE A 106 10.32 6.55 13.06
C ILE A 106 11.43 6.07 12.12
N HIS A 107 11.63 6.72 10.98
CA HIS A 107 12.59 6.29 9.98
C HIS A 107 14.01 6.82 10.29
N PRO A 108 15.02 5.95 10.49
CA PRO A 108 16.35 6.39 10.93
C PRO A 108 17.06 7.32 9.93
N MET A 109 17.04 6.98 8.63
CA MET A 109 17.68 7.83 7.60
C MET A 109 17.03 9.20 7.42
N ILE A 110 15.69 9.29 7.53
CA ILE A 110 14.99 10.57 7.42
C ILE A 110 15.32 11.44 8.64
N ARG A 111 15.36 10.86 9.84
CA ARG A 111 15.84 11.55 11.05
C ARG A 111 17.27 12.07 10.93
N ALA A 112 18.14 11.30 10.31
CA ALA A 112 19.53 11.67 10.08
C ALA A 112 19.71 12.67 8.92
N GLY A 113 18.65 13.11 8.25
CA GLY A 113 18.71 14.01 7.09
C GLY A 113 19.27 13.37 5.83
N GLN A 114 19.40 12.04 5.78
CA GLN A 114 19.97 11.30 4.65
C GLN A 114 18.93 10.89 3.61
N MET A 115 17.64 11.04 3.92
CA MET A 115 16.51 10.76 3.03
C MET A 115 15.44 11.85 3.22
N PRO A 116 14.84 12.38 2.13
CA PRO A 116 13.81 13.41 2.26
C PRO A 116 12.53 12.86 2.91
N ALA A 117 11.95 13.66 3.80
CA ALA A 117 10.67 13.33 4.43
C ALA A 117 9.52 13.34 3.41
N PRO A 118 8.64 12.32 3.39
CA PRO A 118 7.52 12.26 2.44
C PRO A 118 6.45 13.33 2.69
N GLY A 119 6.25 13.73 3.95
CA GLY A 119 5.15 14.62 4.36
C GLY A 119 3.80 13.90 4.39
N LEU A 120 2.79 14.56 4.96
CA LEU A 120 1.42 14.06 4.97
C LEU A 120 0.94 13.83 3.52
N PHE A 121 0.35 12.67 3.26
CA PHE A 121 -0.12 12.27 1.92
C PHE A 121 0.96 12.32 0.83
N MET A 122 2.25 12.22 1.19
CA MET A 122 3.38 12.42 0.25
C MET A 122 3.52 13.87 -0.28
N ALA A 123 2.90 14.86 0.37
CA ALA A 123 2.80 16.22 -0.16
C ALA A 123 4.16 16.93 -0.38
N ASN A 124 5.21 16.58 0.38
CA ASN A 124 6.54 17.18 0.19
C ASN A 124 7.19 16.77 -1.14
N LYS A 125 6.68 15.70 -1.78
CA LYS A 125 7.12 15.24 -3.10
C LYS A 125 6.35 15.91 -4.25
N GLY A 126 5.28 16.64 -3.95
CA GLY A 126 4.44 17.35 -4.91
C GLY A 126 3.10 16.68 -5.20
N ALA A 127 2.21 17.41 -5.88
CA ALA A 127 0.81 17.02 -6.09
C ALA A 127 0.64 15.67 -6.80
N MET A 128 1.53 15.33 -7.75
CA MET A 128 1.47 14.05 -8.45
C MET A 128 1.66 12.86 -7.51
N TYR A 129 2.43 12.99 -6.43
CA TYR A 129 2.62 11.90 -5.47
C TYR A 129 1.39 11.70 -4.59
N VAL A 130 0.67 12.78 -4.27
CA VAL A 130 -0.62 12.71 -3.59
C VAL A 130 -1.62 11.95 -4.46
N VAL A 131 -1.72 12.31 -5.74
CA VAL A 131 -2.60 11.62 -6.70
C VAL A 131 -2.21 10.15 -6.85
N ALA A 132 -0.92 9.86 -6.98
CA ALA A 132 -0.41 8.50 -7.08
C ALA A 132 -0.73 7.67 -5.82
N LEU A 133 -0.66 8.26 -4.62
CA LEU A 133 -1.03 7.58 -3.37
C LEU A 133 -2.46 7.05 -3.46
N PHE A 134 -3.44 7.91 -3.77
CA PHE A 134 -4.84 7.49 -3.85
C PHE A 134 -5.08 6.52 -5.01
N MET A 135 -4.48 6.76 -6.18
CA MET A 135 -4.64 5.91 -7.35
C MET A 135 -4.09 4.50 -7.12
N LEU A 136 -2.89 4.36 -6.55
CA LEU A 136 -2.28 3.07 -6.24
C LEU A 136 -3.13 2.28 -5.23
N HIS A 137 -3.64 2.95 -4.20
CA HIS A 137 -4.49 2.29 -3.21
C HIS A 137 -5.87 1.91 -3.78
N ALA A 138 -6.42 2.71 -4.69
CA ALA A 138 -7.64 2.34 -5.43
C ALA A 138 -7.43 1.07 -6.26
N ILE A 139 -6.28 0.95 -6.94
CA ILE A 139 -5.90 -0.28 -7.66
C ILE A 139 -5.81 -1.47 -6.69
N TYR A 140 -5.13 -1.29 -5.55
CA TYR A 140 -5.06 -2.31 -4.52
C TYR A 140 -6.45 -2.74 -4.02
N GLY A 141 -7.32 -1.78 -3.70
CA GLY A 141 -8.67 -2.07 -3.24
C GLY A 141 -9.50 -2.82 -4.30
N ALA A 142 -9.39 -2.42 -5.56
CA ALA A 142 -10.04 -3.11 -6.67
C ALA A 142 -9.59 -4.57 -6.77
N VAL A 143 -8.28 -4.82 -6.72
CA VAL A 143 -7.69 -6.17 -6.76
C VAL A 143 -8.17 -7.01 -5.57
N VAL A 144 -8.06 -6.47 -4.35
CA VAL A 144 -8.49 -7.17 -3.13
C VAL A 144 -9.97 -7.51 -3.18
N GLY A 145 -10.82 -6.54 -3.52
CA GLY A 145 -12.27 -6.74 -3.63
C GLY A 145 -12.65 -7.75 -4.71
N ALA A 146 -12.01 -7.69 -5.89
CA ALA A 146 -12.24 -8.63 -6.99
C ALA A 146 -11.85 -10.06 -6.60
N MET A 147 -10.65 -10.24 -6.04
CA MET A 147 -10.13 -11.55 -5.69
C MET A 147 -10.81 -12.16 -4.47
N TYR A 148 -11.26 -11.35 -3.50
CA TYR A 148 -12.05 -11.83 -2.36
C TYR A 148 -13.38 -12.42 -2.84
N GLY A 149 -14.00 -11.77 -3.83
CA GLY A 149 -15.27 -12.16 -4.43
C GLY A 149 -16.46 -11.86 -3.52
N PRO A 150 -17.65 -12.38 -3.87
CA PRO A 150 -18.87 -12.20 -3.09
C PRO A 150 -18.76 -12.77 -1.67
N VAL A 151 -19.42 -12.09 -0.72
CA VAL A 151 -19.53 -12.52 0.70
C VAL A 151 -20.57 -13.65 0.84
N ARG A 152 -21.73 -13.49 0.22
CA ARG A 152 -22.73 -14.56 0.08
C ARG A 152 -22.63 -15.14 -1.33
N GLU A 153 -22.67 -16.46 -1.46
CA GLU A 153 -22.81 -17.09 -2.78
C GLU A 153 -24.16 -16.69 -3.37
N ALA A 154 -24.18 -16.30 -4.65
CA ALA A 154 -25.43 -16.13 -5.36
C ALA A 154 -26.07 -17.52 -5.44
N VAL A 155 -27.21 -17.69 -4.76
CA VAL A 155 -28.06 -18.89 -4.86
C VAL A 155 -28.66 -18.95 -6.25
#